data_AF-A0A167HR57-F1
#
_entry.id   AF-A0A167HR57-F1
#
_cell.length_a   1.000
_cell.length_b   1.000
_cell.length_c   1.000
_cell.angle_alpha   90.00
_cell.angle_beta   90.00
_cell.angle_gamma   90.00
#
_symmetry.space_group_name_H-M   'P 1'
#
loop_
_entity.id
_entity.type
_entity.pdbx_description
1 polymer ?
#
loop_
_entity_poly.entity_id
_entity_poly.type
_entity_poly.pdbx_seq_one_letter_code
_entity_poly.pdbx_strand_id
1 'polypeptide(L)' 'MTASVASGGLSFYQALIRGATGVSDLEHIERIEDTMRNVVFHSTLSWQTREQLEQGAREALQIITLV' A
#
# COMPACT_ATOMS: atom_id res chain seq x y z
N MET A 1 -12.12 -10.33 21.76
CA MET A 1 -10.91 -10.70 21.00
C MET A 1 -11.34 -11.61 19.85
N THR A 2 -11.75 -11.04 18.71
CA THR A 2 -12.14 -11.81 17.52
C THR A 2 -11.79 -10.99 16.28
N ALA A 3 -10.59 -11.20 15.74
CA ALA A 3 -10.26 -10.78 14.38
C ALA A 3 -11.03 -11.70 13.42
N SER A 4 -12.01 -11.15 12.72
CA SER A 4 -12.81 -11.85 11.72
C SER A 4 -13.14 -10.85 10.63
N VAL A 5 -12.41 -10.90 9.51
CA VAL A 5 -12.90 -11.32 8.18
C VAL A 5 -11.80 -11.09 7.14
N ALA A 6 -11.13 -12.16 6.75
CA ALA A 6 -10.42 -12.20 5.47
C ALA A 6 -11.48 -12.36 4.37
N SER A 7 -12.00 -11.24 3.87
CA SER A 7 -12.78 -11.20 2.64
C SER A 7 -11.80 -11.01 1.49
N GLY A 8 -11.76 -11.94 0.54
CA GLY A 8 -10.85 -11.96 -0.61
C GLY A 8 -11.11 -10.86 -1.64
N GLY A 9 -11.05 -9.61 -1.21
CA GLY A 9 -11.13 -8.40 -2.02
C GLY A 9 -10.08 -7.41 -1.55
N LEU A 10 -9.41 -6.76 -2.51
CA LEU A 10 -8.41 -5.73 -2.23
C LEU A 10 -9.02 -4.64 -1.35
N SER A 11 -8.31 -4.25 -0.29
CA SER A 11 -8.65 -3.06 0.50
C SER A 11 -8.67 -1.82 -0.40
N PHE A 12 -9.37 -0.76 0.02
CA PHE A 12 -9.39 0.51 -0.72
C PHE A 12 -7.97 0.99 -1.06
N TYR A 13 -7.05 0.92 -0.09
CA TYR A 13 -5.66 1.31 -0.28
C TYR A 13 -4.91 0.34 -1.20
N GLN A 14 -5.13 -0.97 -1.07
CA GLN A 14 -4.51 -1.98 -1.93
C GLN A 14 -4.93 -1.84 -3.40
N ALA A 15 -6.20 -1.52 -3.65
CA ALA A 15 -6.70 -1.23 -4.99
C ALA A 15 -6.04 0.03 -5.58
N LEU A 16 -5.85 1.06 -4.76
CA LEU A 16 -5.18 2.30 -5.12
C LEU A 16 -3.69 2.06 -5.43
N ILE A 17 -3.00 1.30 -4.57
CA ILE A 17 -1.60 0.91 -4.74
C ILE A 17 -1.43 0.11 -6.02
N ARG A 18 -2.26 -0.89 -6.26
CA ARG A 18 -2.27 -1.65 -7.51
C ARG A 18 -2.42 -0.75 -8.74
N GLY A 19 -3.34 0.21 -8.69
CA GLY A 19 -3.53 1.17 -9.78
C GLY A 19 -2.32 2.08 -10.00
N ALA A 20 -1.67 2.52 -8.92
CA ALA A 20 -0.53 3.44 -8.97
C ALA A 20 0.79 2.77 -9.39
N THR A 21 0.95 1.49 -9.07
CA THR A 21 2.20 0.72 -9.23
C THR A 21 2.15 -0.30 -10.35
N GLY A 22 0.96 -0.74 -10.77
CA GLY A 22 0.77 -1.83 -11.74
C GLY A 22 1.02 -3.23 -11.18
N VAL A 23 1.43 -3.35 -9.91
CA VAL A 23 1.68 -4.64 -9.27
C VAL A 23 0.35 -5.37 -9.05
N SER A 24 0.27 -6.63 -9.47
CA SER A 24 -0.94 -7.45 -9.34
C SER A 24 -0.82 -8.57 -8.29
N ASP A 25 0.38 -8.81 -7.78
CA ASP A 25 0.63 -9.76 -6.71
C ASP A 25 0.21 -9.18 -5.35
N LEU A 26 -0.61 -9.91 -4.60
CA LEU A 26 -1.22 -9.41 -3.36
C LEU A 26 -0.18 -9.25 -2.24
N GLU A 27 0.72 -10.23 -2.08
CA GLU A 27 1.78 -10.19 -1.06
C GLU A 27 2.70 -8.97 -1.31
N HIS A 28 3.00 -8.71 -2.58
CA HIS A 28 3.79 -7.56 -2.97
C HIS A 28 3.05 -6.24 -2.72
N ILE A 29 1.73 -6.17 -2.98
CA ILE A 29 0.90 -5.00 -2.65
C ILE A 29 0.87 -4.75 -1.13
N GLU A 30 0.73 -5.80 -0.32
CA GLU A 30 0.74 -5.69 1.14
C GLU A 30 2.09 -5.15 1.65
N ARG A 31 3.19 -5.60 1.05
CA ARG A 31 4.53 -5.11 1.39
C ARG A 31 4.75 -3.65 0.96
N ILE A 32 4.21 -3.24 -0.18
CA ILE A 32 4.20 -1.83 -0.60
C ILE A 32 3.38 -1.01 0.41
N GLU A 33 2.19 -1.47 0.79
CA GLU A 33 1.34 -0.79 1.77
C GLU A 33 2.04 -0.61 3.12
N ASP A 34 2.69 -1.66 3.62
CA ASP A 34 3.46 -1.61 4.86
C ASP A 34 4.63 -0.60 4.76
N THR A 35 5.35 -0.63 3.65
CA THR A 35 6.45 0.32 3.37
C THR A 35 5.92 1.76 3.30
N MET A 36 4.76 1.98 2.69
CA MET A 36 4.12 3.30 2.69
C MET A 36 3.85 3.79 4.11
N ARG A 37 3.30 2.93 4.97
CA ARG A 37 2.94 3.28 6.36
C ARG A 37 4.17 3.52 7.23
N ASN A 38 5.16 2.65 7.13
CA ASN A 38 6.28 2.62 8.08
C ASN A 38 7.53 3.38 7.61
N VAL A 39 7.71 3.55 6.30
CA VAL A 39 8.92 4.14 5.70
C VAL A 39 8.64 5.45 4.98
N VAL A 40 7.58 5.53 4.17
CA VAL A 40 7.30 6.75 3.39
C VAL A 40 6.59 7.81 4.25
N PHE A 41 5.49 7.43 4.91
CA PHE A 41 4.66 8.38 5.64
C PHE A 41 4.88 8.36 7.15
N HIS A 42 5.50 7.31 7.69
CA HIS A 42 5.63 7.08 9.14
C HIS A 42 4.31 7.28 9.90
N SER A 43 3.17 6.92 9.28
CA SER A 43 1.82 7.23 9.77
C SER A 43 0.75 6.39 9.08
N THR A 44 -0.50 6.56 9.51
CA THR A 44 -1.68 5.95 8.87
C THR A 44 -1.99 6.63 7.53
N LEU A 45 -2.39 5.85 6.52
CA LEU A 45 -2.72 6.31 5.14
C LEU A 45 -3.99 7.19 5.02
N SER A 46 -4.62 7.54 6.13
CA SER A 46 -5.91 8.25 6.21
C SER A 46 -5.80 9.77 6.10
N TRP A 47 -4.59 10.34 6.20
CA TRP A 47 -4.38 11.79 6.25
C TRP A 47 -3.87 12.36 4.92
N GLN A 48 -3.58 11.50 3.95
CA GLN A 48 -3.00 11.83 2.66
C GLN A 48 -4.10 12.05 1.62
N THR A 49 -3.86 12.97 0.69
CA THR A 49 -4.68 13.05 -0.52
C THR A 49 -4.44 11.83 -1.40
N ARG A 50 -5.35 11.59 -2.35
CA ARG A 50 -5.20 10.51 -3.33
C ARG A 50 -3.87 10.59 -4.09
N GLU A 51 -3.50 11.79 -4.55
CA GLU A 51 -2.27 12.02 -5.30
C GLU A 51 -1.03 11.71 -4.44
N GLN A 52 -1.06 12.07 -3.16
CA GLN A 52 0.00 11.73 -2.21
C GLN A 52 0.10 10.22 -2.01
N LEU A 53 -1.03 9.50 -1.90
CA LEU A 53 -1.04 8.05 -1.79
C LEU A 53 -0.48 7.36 -3.04
N GLU A 54 -0.87 7.82 -4.24
CA GLU A 54 -0.37 7.29 -5.50
C GLU A 54 1.15 7.51 -5.63
N GLN A 55 1.63 8.67 -5.24
CA GLN A 55 3.05 9.01 -5.24
C GLN A 55 3.83 8.16 -4.21
N GLY A 56 3.32 8.06 -2.97
CA GLY A 56 3.93 7.23 -1.94
C GLY A 56 3.96 5.74 -2.29
N ALA A 57 2.97 5.24 -3.03
CA ALA A 57 2.97 3.86 -3.51
C ALA A 57 4.09 3.59 -4.52
N ARG A 58 4.39 4.55 -5.41
CA ARG A 58 5.52 4.44 -6.35
C ARG A 58 6.86 4.52 -5.64
N GLU A 59 6.98 5.40 -4.65
CA GLU A 59 8.19 5.51 -3.82
C GLU A 59 8.44 4.24 -3.02
N ALA A 60 7.40 3.71 -2.37
CA ALA A 60 7.48 2.43 -1.67
C ALA A 60 7.89 1.28 -2.59
N LEU A 61 7.35 1.21 -3.82
CA LEU A 61 7.78 0.22 -4.81
C LEU A 61 9.27 0.36 -5.17
N GLN A 62 9.76 1.59 -5.33
CA GLN A 62 11.18 1.80 -5.61
C GLN A 62 12.07 1.34 -4.45
N ILE A 63 11.68 1.64 -3.20
CA ILE A 63 12.42 1.23 -2.01
C ILE A 63 12.52 -0.30 -1.92
N ILE A 64 11.42 -1.02 -2.16
CA ILE A 64 11.43 -2.49 -2.06
C ILE A 64 12.11 -3.18 -3.24
N THR A 65 12.20 -2.52 -4.41
CA THR A 65 12.87 -3.07 -5.61
C THR A 65 14.37 -2.83 -5.61
N LEU A 66 14.84 -1.81 -4.88
CA LEU A 66 16.26 -1.48 -4.73
C LEU A 66 16.98 -2.33 -3.66
N VAL A 67 16.26 -3.20 -2.96
CA VAL A 67 16.76 -4.17 -1.97
C VAL A 67 16.76 -5.56 -2.58
#